data_AF-A3LWZ0-F1
#
_entry.id   AF-A3LWZ0-F1
#
_cell.length_a   1.000
_cell.length_b   1.000
_cell.length_c   1.000
_cell.angle_alpha   90.00
_cell.angle_beta   90.00
_cell.angle_gamma   90.00
#
_symmetry.space_group_name_H-M   'P 1'
#
loop_
_entity.id
_entity.type
_entity.pdbx_description
1 polymer ?
#
loop_
_entity_poly.entity_id
_entity_poly.type
_entity_poly.pdbx_seq_one_letter_code
_entity_poly.pdbx_strand_id
1 'polypeptide(L)'
;MGCDRRLLNIISDITDLSFERFSKGISETNYQILCNEMRRKLDSMSLNLMETMLIPESLSTPSASSEPSTPAEAELCLINSEMEVEEFCFLLSCEVKRLSTVVYLECCLLNKTPEDEMIQQLVKQIFSLLEFIVIKNDFKWYSTLLWSVFMASSEISSLSKDCEELRYLALQILDILEKTTLGNVGRTRKILLDIWKRRDLEQSDDNSYGYVRKTIDDGNPKNDGLFLGFTNDWEKFVVKEDYAISLA
;
A
#
# COMPACT_ATOMS: atom_id res chain seq x y z
N MET A 1 16.94 -3.60 -11.84
CA MET A 1 16.77 -3.47 -10.38
C MET A 1 16.84 -1.99 -10.02
N GLY A 2 15.69 -1.32 -9.90
CA GLY A 2 15.61 0.14 -9.71
C GLY A 2 15.17 0.54 -8.31
N CYS A 3 15.80 -0.03 -7.27
CA CYS A 3 15.52 0.30 -5.87
C CYS A 3 16.80 0.74 -5.18
N ASP A 4 16.73 1.80 -4.37
CA ASP A 4 17.81 2.22 -3.49
C ASP A 4 18.17 1.07 -2.53
N ARG A 5 19.46 0.72 -2.43
CA ARG A 5 19.95 -0.33 -1.54
C ARG A 5 19.56 -0.07 -0.08
N ARG A 6 19.46 1.21 0.31
CA ARG A 6 19.01 1.59 1.65
C ARG A 6 17.56 1.18 1.90
N LEU A 7 16.68 1.32 0.90
CA LEU A 7 15.28 0.92 1.00
C LEU A 7 15.14 -0.60 1.09
N LEU A 8 15.93 -1.34 0.30
CA LEU A 8 15.95 -2.81 0.37
C LEU A 8 16.39 -3.32 1.74
N ASN A 9 17.39 -2.68 2.35
CA ASN A 9 17.80 -3.03 3.71
C ASN A 9 16.68 -2.79 4.71
N ILE A 10 15.93 -1.69 4.59
CA ILE A 10 14.78 -1.42 5.48
C ILE A 10 13.68 -2.47 5.29
N ILE A 11 13.37 -2.85 4.05
CA ILE A 11 12.39 -3.92 3.80
C ILE A 11 12.84 -5.22 4.46
N SER A 12 14.12 -5.59 4.32
CA SER A 12 14.69 -6.77 4.99
C SER A 12 14.57 -6.67 6.51
N ASP A 13 14.94 -5.52 7.10
CA ASP A 13 14.87 -5.29 8.54
C ASP A 13 13.41 -5.40 9.05
N ILE A 14 12.43 -4.90 8.27
CA ILE A 14 11.00 -5.04 8.60
C ILE A 14 10.60 -6.52 8.57
N THR A 15 10.97 -7.23 7.51
CA THR A 15 10.64 -8.64 7.34
C THR A 15 11.25 -9.48 8.47
N ASP A 16 12.54 -9.30 8.77
CA ASP A 16 13.24 -10.03 9.83
C ASP A 16 12.59 -9.74 11.20
N LEU A 17 12.32 -8.47 11.50
CA LEU A 17 11.68 -8.09 12.76
C LEU A 17 10.24 -8.61 12.88
N SER A 18 9.53 -8.78 11.77
CA SER A 18 8.17 -9.36 11.77
C SER A 18 8.16 -10.81 12.24
N PHE A 19 9.20 -11.59 11.92
CA PHE A 19 9.38 -12.94 12.44
C PHE A 19 9.75 -12.95 13.92
N GLU A 20 10.56 -11.98 14.34
CA GLU A 20 10.97 -11.86 15.74
C GLU A 20 9.83 -11.38 16.65
N ARG A 21 8.74 -10.81 16.11
CA ARG A 21 7.58 -10.37 16.91
C ARG A 21 6.98 -11.49 17.78
N PHE A 22 7.12 -12.73 17.34
CA PHE A 22 6.66 -13.92 18.07
C PHE A 22 7.74 -14.60 18.91
N SER A 23 8.99 -14.17 18.76
CA SER A 23 10.14 -14.68 19.50
C SER A 23 10.36 -13.87 20.77
N LYS A 24 10.72 -14.54 21.87
CA LYS A 24 11.13 -13.87 23.12
C LYS A 24 12.55 -13.27 23.06
N GLY A 25 13.14 -13.20 21.86
CA GLY A 25 14.53 -12.79 21.63
C GLY A 25 14.77 -11.28 21.74
N ILE A 26 13.72 -10.46 21.58
CA ILE A 26 13.80 -9.00 21.64
C ILE A 26 12.94 -8.47 22.79
N SER A 27 13.31 -7.34 23.40
CA SER A 27 12.44 -6.66 24.37
C SER A 27 11.45 -5.74 23.63
N GLU A 28 10.28 -5.48 24.23
CA GLU A 28 9.29 -4.55 23.64
C GLU A 28 9.88 -3.16 23.41
N THR A 29 10.69 -2.65 24.35
CA THR A 29 11.38 -1.36 24.19
C THR A 29 12.34 -1.37 23.01
N ASN A 30 13.13 -2.42 22.84
CA ASN A 30 14.06 -2.53 21.70
C ASN A 30 13.30 -2.65 20.37
N TYR A 31 12.22 -3.41 20.34
CA TYR A 31 11.34 -3.53 19.18
C TYR A 31 10.81 -2.17 18.74
N GLN A 32 10.29 -1.36 19.68
CA GLN A 32 9.81 -0.02 19.39
C GLN A 32 10.92 0.93 18.94
N ILE A 33 12.14 0.81 19.50
CA ILE A 33 13.30 1.60 19.06
C ILE A 33 13.63 1.28 17.59
N LEU A 34 13.65 0.00 17.21
CA LEU A 34 13.93 -0.42 15.83
C LEU A 34 12.86 0.06 14.85
N CYS A 35 11.58 -0.07 15.20
CA CYS A 35 10.47 0.44 14.38
C CYS A 35 10.62 1.95 14.14
N ASN A 36 10.89 2.73 15.20
CA ASN A 36 11.10 4.17 15.09
C ASN A 36 12.37 4.54 14.31
N GLU A 37 13.41 3.71 14.36
CA GLU A 37 14.61 3.90 13.54
C GLU A 37 14.31 3.69 12.05
N MET A 38 13.63 2.60 11.70
CA MET A 38 13.21 2.33 10.33
C MET A 38 12.29 3.43 9.80
N ARG A 39 11.33 3.89 10.61
CA ARG A 39 10.45 5.01 10.26
C ARG A 39 11.26 6.28 9.96
N ARG A 40 12.18 6.67 10.84
CA ARG A 40 13.05 7.84 10.61
C ARG A 40 13.90 7.71 9.35
N LYS A 41 14.43 6.51 9.06
CA LYS A 41 15.16 6.26 7.82
C LYS A 41 14.26 6.46 6.59
N LEU A 42 13.04 5.94 6.61
CA LEU A 42 12.06 6.13 5.52
C LEU A 42 11.66 7.60 5.34
N ASP A 43 11.46 8.33 6.43
CA ASP A 43 11.10 9.76 6.37
C ASP A 43 12.26 10.58 5.77
N SER A 44 13.52 10.24 6.10
CA SER A 44 14.70 10.90 5.54
C SER A 44 14.90 10.67 4.03
N MET A 45 14.21 9.69 3.45
CA MET A 45 14.23 9.37 2.01
C MET A 45 13.11 10.05 1.24
N SER A 46 12.20 10.80 1.90
CA SER A 46 11.10 11.50 1.23
C SER A 46 11.62 12.48 0.18
N LEU A 47 11.09 12.38 -1.03
CA LEU A 47 11.49 13.27 -2.12
C LEU A 47 10.72 14.59 -2.15
N ASN A 48 9.64 14.74 -1.35
CA ASN A 48 8.76 15.94 -1.32
C ASN A 48 8.34 16.48 -2.70
N LEU A 49 8.34 15.60 -3.73
CA LEU A 49 8.08 15.95 -5.12
C LEU A 49 6.64 16.43 -5.35
N MET A 50 5.69 15.88 -4.59
CA MET A 50 4.27 16.27 -4.66
C MET A 50 4.06 17.75 -4.33
N GLU A 51 4.74 18.28 -3.31
CA GLU A 51 4.58 19.69 -2.90
C GLU A 51 5.28 20.66 -3.87
N THR A 52 6.28 20.16 -4.61
CA THR A 52 7.17 21.01 -5.42
C THR A 52 6.80 21.00 -6.91
N MET A 53 6.25 19.90 -7.44
CA MET A 53 6.17 19.65 -8.89
C MET A 53 4.78 19.22 -9.38
N LEU A 54 3.82 19.02 -8.47
CA LEU A 54 2.46 18.57 -8.80
C LEU A 54 1.43 19.50 -8.16
N ILE A 55 0.56 20.10 -8.97
CA ILE A 55 -0.55 20.93 -8.49
C ILE A 55 -1.84 20.30 -9.01
N PRO A 56 -2.91 20.24 -8.19
CA PRO A 56 -4.25 19.94 -8.66
C PRO A 56 -4.64 20.90 -9.79
N GLU A 57 -5.08 20.38 -10.94
CA GLU A 57 -5.45 21.16 -12.14
C GLU A 57 -6.41 22.34 -11.88
N SER A 58 -7.14 22.34 -10.77
CA SER A 58 -8.01 23.42 -10.31
C SER A 58 -7.31 24.78 -10.11
N LEU A 59 -5.98 24.82 -10.04
CA LEU A 59 -5.18 26.04 -9.88
C LEU A 59 -4.51 26.52 -11.18
N SER A 60 -4.64 25.78 -12.28
CA SER A 60 -3.86 25.98 -13.51
C SER A 60 -4.55 26.83 -14.59
N THR A 61 -5.79 27.30 -14.38
CA THR A 61 -6.52 28.09 -15.39
C THR A 61 -6.79 29.54 -14.97
N PRO A 62 -6.37 30.55 -15.77
CA PRO A 62 -6.92 31.89 -15.65
C PRO A 62 -8.18 31.99 -16.52
N SER A 63 -9.34 32.08 -15.86
CA SER A 63 -10.57 32.81 -16.28
C SER A 63 -11.85 31.99 -16.49
N ALA A 64 -12.84 32.32 -15.65
CA ALA A 64 -14.24 32.65 -15.97
C ALA A 64 -15.04 31.77 -16.93
N SER A 65 -15.79 30.81 -16.37
CA SER A 65 -17.23 30.65 -16.64
C SER A 65 -17.86 29.69 -15.63
N SER A 66 -19.02 30.08 -15.12
CA SER A 66 -19.79 29.44 -14.06
C SER A 66 -20.64 28.28 -14.58
N GLU A 67 -20.33 27.04 -14.16
CA GLU A 67 -21.30 25.94 -13.99
C GLU A 67 -20.88 25.01 -12.84
N PRO A 68 -21.83 24.40 -12.09
CA PRO A 68 -21.53 23.52 -10.98
C PRO A 68 -21.29 22.09 -11.49
N SER A 69 -20.05 21.62 -11.47
CA SER A 69 -19.71 20.22 -11.72
C SER A 69 -18.90 19.65 -10.55
N THR A 70 -19.28 18.42 -10.20
CA THR A 70 -18.61 17.33 -9.44
C THR A 70 -17.30 17.62 -8.69
N PRO A 71 -17.08 17.02 -7.50
CA PRO A 71 -15.85 17.23 -6.75
C PRO A 71 -14.66 16.84 -7.62
N ALA A 72 -13.86 17.85 -7.98
CA ALA A 72 -12.69 17.69 -8.82
C ALA A 72 -11.70 16.77 -8.10
N GLU A 73 -11.58 15.54 -8.59
CA GLU A 73 -10.42 14.70 -8.32
C GLU A 73 -9.19 15.51 -8.74
N ALA A 74 -8.27 15.70 -7.79
CA ALA A 74 -7.07 16.47 -8.01
C ALA A 74 -6.19 15.75 -9.03
N GLU A 75 -6.33 16.10 -10.30
CA GLU A 75 -5.55 15.51 -11.37
C GLU A 75 -4.10 16.04 -11.30
N LEU A 76 -3.13 15.10 -11.27
CA LEU A 76 -1.71 15.40 -11.15
C LEU A 76 -1.14 15.86 -12.49
N CYS A 77 -0.70 17.12 -12.58
CA CYS A 77 -0.05 17.70 -13.75
C CYS A 77 1.39 18.15 -13.45
N LEU A 78 2.29 17.92 -14.42
CA LEU A 78 3.71 18.33 -14.37
C LEU A 78 3.84 19.86 -14.51
N ILE A 79 4.40 20.52 -13.50
CA ILE A 79 4.53 22.00 -13.49
C ILE A 79 5.80 22.48 -14.22
N ASN A 80 6.89 21.70 -14.18
CA ASN A 80 8.22 22.22 -14.52
C ASN A 80 8.82 21.52 -15.75
N SER A 81 8.99 22.31 -16.81
CA SER A 81 9.38 21.93 -18.18
C SER A 81 10.85 21.50 -18.36
N GLU A 82 11.68 21.50 -17.32
CA GLU A 82 13.12 21.23 -17.44
C GLU A 82 13.47 19.74 -17.26
N MET A 83 12.61 18.95 -16.60
CA MET A 83 12.85 17.53 -16.36
C MET A 83 12.13 16.69 -17.42
N GLU A 84 12.83 15.70 -18.00
CA GLU A 84 12.17 14.75 -18.90
C GLU A 84 11.11 13.95 -18.14
N VAL A 85 9.95 13.71 -18.77
CA VAL A 85 8.83 12.97 -18.17
C VAL A 85 9.26 11.60 -17.65
N GLU A 86 10.19 10.95 -18.35
CA GLU A 86 10.74 9.65 -17.95
C GLU A 86 11.56 9.75 -16.65
N GLU A 87 12.39 10.78 -16.49
CA GLU A 87 13.14 11.04 -15.26
C GLU A 87 12.18 11.35 -14.10
N PHE A 88 11.15 12.15 -14.36
CA PHE A 88 10.15 12.45 -13.35
C PHE A 88 9.37 11.21 -12.91
N CYS A 89 8.89 10.39 -13.85
CA CYS A 89 8.22 9.13 -13.54
C CYS A 89 9.13 8.14 -12.79
N PHE A 90 10.44 8.15 -13.08
CA PHE A 90 11.41 7.38 -12.32
C PHE A 90 11.47 7.85 -10.85
N LEU A 91 11.54 9.15 -10.60
CA LEU A 91 11.52 9.69 -9.23
C LEU A 91 10.22 9.37 -8.50
N LEU A 92 9.07 9.50 -9.16
CA LEU A 92 7.78 9.10 -8.59
C LEU A 92 7.75 7.60 -8.29
N SER A 93 8.34 6.76 -9.14
CA SER A 93 8.44 5.31 -8.87
C SER A 93 9.26 5.00 -7.61
N CYS A 94 10.28 5.81 -7.32
CA CYS A 94 11.08 5.70 -6.09
C CYS A 94 10.25 6.10 -4.87
N GLU A 95 9.48 7.18 -4.98
CA GLU A 95 8.58 7.63 -3.92
C GLU A 95 7.46 6.61 -3.63
N VAL A 96 6.87 6.03 -4.68
CA VAL A 96 5.88 4.95 -4.55
C VAL A 96 6.43 3.76 -3.77
N LYS A 97 7.66 3.33 -4.05
CA LYS A 97 8.32 2.23 -3.30
C LYS A 97 8.57 2.60 -1.84
N ARG A 98 8.99 3.84 -1.59
CA ARG A 98 9.18 4.36 -0.22
C ARG A 98 7.87 4.35 0.56
N LEU A 99 6.80 4.91 -0.01
CA LEU A 99 5.46 4.92 0.59
C LEU A 99 4.91 3.51 0.83
N SER A 100 5.10 2.60 -0.13
CA SER A 100 4.73 1.18 0.02
C SER A 100 5.48 0.53 1.19
N THR A 101 6.74 0.92 1.42
CA THR A 101 7.53 0.43 2.57
C THR A 101 7.06 1.03 3.89
N VAL A 102 6.55 2.27 3.89
CA VAL A 102 5.87 2.85 5.06
C VAL A 102 4.61 2.04 5.39
N VAL A 103 3.76 1.75 4.39
CA VAL A 103 2.59 0.88 4.59
C VAL A 103 2.99 -0.48 5.14
N TYR A 104 4.03 -1.10 4.57
CA TYR A 104 4.57 -2.39 5.04
C TYR A 104 5.00 -2.33 6.51
N LEU A 105 5.77 -1.32 6.92
CA LEU A 105 6.18 -1.10 8.31
C LEU A 105 4.98 -0.97 9.25
N GLU A 106 4.04 -0.09 8.91
CA GLU A 106 2.87 0.22 9.74
C GLU A 106 1.96 -1.01 9.93
N CYS A 107 1.66 -1.72 8.84
CA CYS A 107 0.77 -2.87 8.88
C CYS A 107 1.46 -4.11 9.49
N CYS A 108 2.73 -4.38 9.15
CA CYS A 108 3.41 -5.58 9.64
C CYS A 108 3.82 -5.48 11.11
N LEU A 109 4.40 -4.34 11.49
CA LEU A 109 5.08 -4.20 12.78
C LEU A 109 4.31 -3.39 13.80
N LEU A 110 3.48 -2.45 13.36
CA LEU A 110 2.75 -1.51 14.22
C LEU A 110 1.25 -1.80 14.30
N ASN A 111 0.82 -2.93 13.75
CA ASN A 111 -0.56 -3.43 13.80
C ASN A 111 -1.60 -2.46 13.24
N LYS A 112 -1.19 -1.61 12.29
CA LYS A 112 -2.12 -0.80 11.52
C LYS A 112 -2.92 -1.68 10.56
N THR A 113 -4.12 -1.21 10.25
CA THR A 113 -5.09 -1.91 9.42
C THR A 113 -5.51 -1.01 8.25
N PRO A 114 -6.12 -1.59 7.19
CA PRO A 114 -6.69 -0.80 6.11
C PRO A 114 -7.67 0.29 6.58
N GLU A 115 -8.33 0.07 7.71
CA GLU A 115 -9.34 0.98 8.25
C GLU A 115 -8.73 2.19 8.96
N ASP A 116 -7.44 2.16 9.32
CA ASP A 116 -6.74 3.31 9.87
C ASP A 116 -6.63 4.44 8.83
N GLU A 117 -7.02 5.65 9.20
CA GLU A 117 -7.03 6.83 8.31
C GLU A 117 -5.68 7.08 7.63
N MET A 118 -4.57 6.90 8.37
CA MET A 118 -3.21 7.03 7.82
C MET A 118 -2.96 6.06 6.67
N ILE A 119 -3.40 4.80 6.80
CA ILE A 119 -3.21 3.78 5.76
C ILE A 119 -4.06 4.13 4.54
N GLN A 120 -5.32 4.54 4.74
CA GLN A 120 -6.17 4.98 3.64
C GLN A 120 -5.56 6.15 2.85
N GLN A 121 -4.98 7.13 3.55
CA GLN A 121 -4.32 8.27 2.91
C GLN A 121 -3.08 7.84 2.11
N LEU A 122 -2.23 6.98 2.69
CA LEU A 122 -1.05 6.43 2.01
C LEU A 122 -1.43 5.63 0.77
N VAL A 123 -2.45 4.77 0.87
CA VAL A 123 -2.94 3.96 -0.25
C VAL A 123 -3.45 4.84 -1.40
N LYS A 124 -4.28 5.86 -1.10
CA LYS A 124 -4.75 6.82 -2.10
C LYS A 124 -3.59 7.56 -2.76
N GLN A 125 -2.61 8.00 -1.97
CA GLN A 125 -1.43 8.69 -2.50
C GLN A 125 -0.63 7.76 -3.43
N ILE A 126 -0.41 6.51 -3.04
CA ILE A 126 0.30 5.53 -3.87
C ILE A 126 -0.46 5.30 -5.19
N PHE A 127 -1.78 5.11 -5.15
CA PHE A 127 -2.57 4.89 -6.35
C PHE A 127 -2.60 6.09 -7.29
N SER A 128 -2.70 7.31 -6.76
CA SER A 128 -2.62 8.54 -7.56
C SER A 128 -1.28 8.64 -8.31
N LEU A 129 -0.16 8.31 -7.64
CA LEU A 129 1.15 8.26 -8.27
C LEU A 129 1.26 7.13 -9.30
N LEU A 130 0.76 5.93 -8.98
CA LEU A 130 0.77 4.79 -9.88
C LEU A 130 -0.06 5.04 -11.14
N GLU A 131 -1.23 5.67 -11.02
CA GLU A 131 -2.06 6.07 -12.15
C GLU A 131 -1.29 7.02 -13.07
N PHE A 132 -0.66 8.05 -12.50
CA PHE A 132 0.14 9.00 -13.26
C PHE A 132 1.30 8.31 -14.00
N ILE A 133 2.03 7.45 -13.31
CA ILE A 133 3.19 6.75 -13.88
C ILE A 133 2.76 5.74 -14.95
N VAL A 134 1.76 4.91 -14.66
CA VAL A 134 1.43 3.72 -15.45
C VAL A 134 0.39 3.98 -16.52
N ILE A 135 -0.67 4.71 -16.20
CA ILE A 135 -1.80 4.93 -17.10
C ILE A 135 -1.55 6.17 -17.95
N LYS A 136 -1.09 7.27 -17.35
CA LYS A 136 -1.00 8.58 -18.04
C LYS A 136 0.28 8.77 -18.85
N ASN A 137 1.42 8.26 -18.37
CA ASN A 137 2.73 8.56 -18.96
C ASN A 137 3.47 7.36 -19.56
N ASP A 138 2.84 6.18 -19.64
CA ASP A 138 3.38 4.94 -20.22
C ASP A 138 4.84 4.62 -19.79
N PHE A 139 5.11 4.69 -18.48
CA PHE A 139 6.48 4.56 -17.96
C PHE A 139 7.09 3.15 -18.09
N LYS A 140 8.09 3.02 -18.95
CA LYS A 140 8.71 1.74 -19.39
C LYS A 140 9.29 0.81 -18.29
N TRP A 141 9.47 1.28 -17.05
CA TRP A 141 10.10 0.50 -15.95
C TRP A 141 9.11 -0.13 -14.97
N TYR A 142 7.93 -0.47 -15.49
CA TYR A 142 6.83 -1.23 -14.89
C TYR A 142 7.24 -2.42 -14.01
N SER A 143 8.26 -3.17 -14.46
CA SER A 143 8.70 -4.40 -13.78
C SER A 143 9.12 -4.19 -12.33
N THR A 144 9.40 -2.95 -11.93
CA THR A 144 9.81 -2.61 -10.56
C THR A 144 8.66 -2.19 -9.65
N LEU A 145 7.44 -2.08 -10.17
CA LEU A 145 6.27 -1.55 -9.44
C LEU A 145 5.30 -2.63 -8.95
N LEU A 146 5.45 -3.88 -9.38
CA LEU A 146 4.51 -4.96 -9.03
C LEU A 146 4.34 -5.12 -7.51
N TRP A 147 5.44 -5.04 -6.74
CA TRP A 147 5.38 -5.10 -5.28
C TRP A 147 4.64 -3.90 -4.68
N SER A 148 4.87 -2.69 -5.19
CA SER A 148 4.15 -1.50 -4.72
C SER A 148 2.65 -1.55 -5.03
N VAL A 149 2.27 -2.05 -6.21
CA VAL A 149 0.87 -2.30 -6.55
C VAL A 149 0.28 -3.32 -5.60
N PHE A 150 0.98 -4.43 -5.34
CA PHE A 150 0.53 -5.43 -4.37
C PHE A 150 0.33 -4.83 -2.98
N MET A 151 1.33 -4.12 -2.44
CA MET A 151 1.28 -3.49 -1.13
C MET A 151 0.11 -2.52 -0.96
N ALA A 152 -0.11 -1.62 -1.92
CA ALA A 152 -1.21 -0.67 -1.83
C ALA A 152 -2.57 -1.35 -2.02
N SER A 153 -2.65 -2.31 -2.95
CA SER A 153 -3.87 -3.06 -3.23
C SER A 153 -4.29 -3.94 -2.06
N SER A 154 -3.32 -4.57 -1.38
CA SER A 154 -3.58 -5.42 -0.22
C SER A 154 -4.05 -4.61 0.97
N GLU A 155 -3.93 -3.29 0.98
CA GLU A 155 -4.33 -2.42 2.10
C GLU A 155 -5.49 -1.48 1.75
N ILE A 156 -6.25 -1.78 0.69
CA ILE A 156 -7.52 -1.09 0.41
C ILE A 156 -8.55 -1.47 1.47
N SER A 157 -9.07 -0.46 2.17
CA SER A 157 -10.19 -0.62 3.12
C SER A 157 -11.48 -0.91 2.37
N SER A 158 -12.20 -1.93 2.85
CA SER A 158 -13.52 -2.31 2.35
C SER A 158 -14.65 -1.41 2.87
N LEU A 159 -14.39 -0.62 3.92
CA LEU A 159 -15.34 0.37 4.45
C LEU A 159 -15.16 1.76 3.81
N SER A 160 -14.06 1.99 3.09
CA SER A 160 -13.79 3.26 2.43
C SER A 160 -14.74 3.48 1.26
N LYS A 161 -15.19 4.72 1.06
CA LYS A 161 -16.06 5.09 -0.08
C LYS A 161 -15.38 4.85 -1.43
N ASP A 162 -14.05 4.95 -1.44
CA ASP A 162 -13.24 4.86 -2.65
C ASP A 162 -12.77 3.41 -2.89
N CYS A 163 -13.26 2.44 -2.11
CA CYS A 163 -12.85 1.03 -2.18
C CYS A 163 -12.95 0.46 -3.60
N GLU A 164 -14.11 0.55 -4.22
CA GLU A 164 -14.36 -0.03 -5.55
C GLU A 164 -13.56 0.69 -6.64
N GLU A 165 -13.39 2.01 -6.51
CA GLU A 165 -12.59 2.82 -7.43
C GLU A 165 -11.11 2.42 -7.38
N LEU A 166 -10.54 2.31 -6.18
CA LEU A 166 -9.16 1.91 -5.96
C LEU A 166 -8.92 0.45 -6.39
N ARG A 167 -9.87 -0.47 -6.14
CA ARG A 167 -9.79 -1.86 -6.59
C ARG A 167 -9.80 -1.95 -8.11
N TYR A 168 -10.68 -1.18 -8.76
CA TYR A 168 -10.74 -1.12 -10.21
C TYR A 168 -9.45 -0.56 -10.80
N LEU A 169 -8.93 0.55 -10.26
CA LEU A 169 -7.66 1.14 -10.64
C LEU A 169 -6.49 0.16 -10.47
N ALA A 170 -6.45 -0.58 -9.35
CA ALA A 170 -5.45 -1.62 -9.12
C ALA A 170 -5.47 -2.70 -10.22
N LEU A 171 -6.65 -3.19 -10.59
CA LEU A 171 -6.81 -4.20 -11.65
C LEU A 171 -6.40 -3.66 -13.02
N GLN A 172 -6.71 -2.39 -13.32
CA GLN A 172 -6.26 -1.75 -14.56
C GLN A 172 -4.74 -1.63 -14.63
N ILE A 173 -4.10 -1.20 -13.54
CA ILE A 173 -2.64 -1.12 -13.45
C ILE A 173 -2.03 -2.51 -13.66
N LEU A 174 -2.58 -3.55 -13.02
CA LEU A 174 -2.12 -4.93 -13.22
C LEU A 174 -2.28 -5.41 -14.67
N ASP A 175 -3.36 -5.05 -15.37
CA ASP A 175 -3.53 -5.36 -16.80
C ASP A 175 -2.42 -4.75 -17.68
N ILE A 176 -1.98 -3.53 -17.34
CA ILE A 176 -0.89 -2.85 -18.05
C ILE A 176 0.46 -3.51 -17.70
N LEU A 177 0.69 -3.82 -16.42
CA LEU A 177 1.91 -4.52 -15.99
C LEU A 177 2.01 -5.93 -16.60
N GLU A 178 0.91 -6.64 -16.77
CA GLU A 178 0.88 -7.99 -17.34
C GLU A 178 1.30 -8.00 -18.82
N LYS A 179 0.96 -6.94 -19.57
CA LYS A 179 1.36 -6.80 -20.98
C LYS A 179 2.84 -6.46 -21.15
N THR A 180 3.46 -5.86 -20.14
CA THR A 180 4.77 -5.19 -20.25
C THR A 180 5.86 -5.85 -19.41
N THR A 181 5.49 -6.73 -18.48
CA THR A 181 6.43 -7.37 -17.56
C THR A 181 6.35 -8.89 -17.66
N LEU A 182 7.49 -9.57 -17.50
CA LEU A 182 7.57 -11.03 -17.35
C LEU A 182 7.29 -11.48 -15.91
N GLY A 183 6.80 -10.57 -15.06
CA GLY A 183 6.52 -10.84 -13.65
C GLY A 183 5.30 -11.73 -13.47
N ASN A 184 5.12 -12.27 -12.27
CA ASN A 184 4.00 -13.16 -11.97
C ASN A 184 2.68 -12.39 -11.69
N VAL A 185 2.33 -11.47 -12.58
CA VAL A 185 1.22 -10.51 -12.41
C VAL A 185 -0.12 -11.24 -12.25
N GLY A 186 -0.36 -12.30 -13.03
CA GLY A 186 -1.57 -13.12 -12.91
C GLY A 186 -1.72 -13.78 -11.53
N ARG A 187 -0.61 -14.23 -10.93
CA ARG A 187 -0.63 -14.76 -9.55
C ARG A 187 -0.87 -13.67 -8.52
N THR A 188 -0.21 -12.52 -8.65
CA THR A 188 -0.43 -11.36 -7.76
C THR A 188 -1.89 -10.92 -7.79
N ARG A 189 -2.50 -10.83 -8.99
CA ARG A 189 -3.92 -10.51 -9.14
C ARG A 189 -4.81 -11.50 -8.40
N LYS A 190 -4.56 -12.81 -8.56
CA LYS A 190 -5.34 -13.85 -7.88
C LYS A 190 -5.26 -13.71 -6.36
N ILE A 191 -4.04 -13.50 -5.85
CA ILE A 191 -3.81 -13.27 -4.42
C ILE A 191 -4.61 -12.07 -3.93
N LEU A 192 -4.53 -10.92 -4.60
CA LEU A 192 -5.27 -9.72 -4.21
C LEU A 192 -6.79 -9.92 -4.18
N LEU A 193 -7.35 -10.61 -5.18
CA LEU A 193 -8.77 -10.95 -5.19
C LEU A 193 -9.16 -11.85 -4.01
N ASP A 194 -8.29 -12.79 -3.63
CA ASP A 194 -8.52 -13.66 -2.48
C ASP A 194 -8.41 -12.88 -1.14
N ILE A 195 -7.51 -11.89 -1.02
CA ILE A 195 -7.43 -10.95 0.12
C ILE A 195 -8.75 -10.17 0.25
N TRP A 196 -9.15 -9.47 -0.81
CA TRP A 196 -10.35 -8.63 -0.83
C TRP A 196 -11.59 -9.44 -0.50
N LYS A 197 -11.76 -10.60 -1.15
CA LYS A 197 -12.87 -11.50 -0.89
C LYS A 197 -12.94 -11.95 0.57
N ARG A 198 -11.80 -12.30 1.18
CA ARG A 198 -11.77 -12.72 2.59
C ARG A 198 -12.13 -11.60 3.55
N ARG A 199 -11.64 -10.37 3.30
CA ARG A 199 -12.01 -9.19 4.11
C ARG A 199 -13.48 -8.83 3.96
N ASP A 200 -13.99 -8.84 2.74
CA ASP A 200 -15.40 -8.54 2.45
C ASP A 200 -16.34 -9.55 3.14
N LEU A 201 -15.99 -10.84 3.12
CA LEU A 201 -16.78 -11.88 3.81
C LEU A 201 -16.79 -11.69 5.33
N GLU A 202 -15.69 -11.27 5.93
CA GLU A 202 -15.64 -11.03 7.37
C GLU A 202 -16.47 -9.81 7.77
N GLN A 203 -16.41 -8.73 7.00
CA GLN A 203 -17.23 -7.53 7.27
C GLN A 203 -18.70 -7.71 6.90
N SER A 204 -19.02 -8.69 6.05
CA SER A 204 -20.41 -9.04 5.73
C SER A 204 -21.16 -9.55 6.96
N ASP A 205 -20.48 -10.19 7.90
CA ASP A 205 -21.10 -10.70 9.13
C ASP A 205 -21.47 -9.59 10.12
N ASP A 206 -20.72 -8.48 10.15
CA ASP A 206 -20.95 -7.35 11.08
C ASP A 206 -22.13 -6.44 10.68
N ASN A 207 -22.44 -6.36 9.38
CA ASN A 207 -23.56 -5.56 8.83
C ASN A 207 -24.76 -6.39 8.33
N SER A 208 -24.68 -7.72 8.39
CA SER A 208 -25.79 -8.60 8.01
C SER A 208 -26.80 -8.71 9.15
N TYR A 209 -28.04 -8.27 8.90
CA TYR A 209 -29.22 -8.58 9.73
C TYR A 209 -29.55 -10.09 9.77
N GLY A 210 -28.76 -10.95 9.14
CA GLY A 210 -28.88 -12.41 9.17
C GLY A 210 -27.94 -13.01 10.21
N TYR A 211 -28.45 -13.24 11.41
CA TYR A 211 -27.79 -14.09 12.41
C TYR A 211 -27.39 -15.44 11.79
N VAL A 212 -26.08 -15.70 11.72
CA VAL A 212 -25.54 -16.98 12.17
C VAL A 212 -24.40 -16.69 13.13
N ARG A 213 -24.75 -16.21 14.32
CA ARG A 213 -23.88 -16.38 15.50
C ARG A 213 -23.80 -17.88 15.78
N LYS A 214 -22.93 -18.60 15.09
CA LYS A 214 -22.35 -19.80 15.67
C LYS A 214 -21.52 -19.28 16.83
N THR A 215 -22.09 -19.38 18.02
CA THR A 215 -21.35 -19.35 19.27
C THR A 215 -20.30 -20.47 19.19
N ILE A 216 -19.15 -20.16 18.60
CA ILE A 216 -17.92 -20.81 18.98
C ILE A 216 -17.60 -20.19 20.33
N ASP A 217 -17.95 -20.97 21.34
CA ASP A 217 -17.41 -20.87 22.67
C ASP A 217 -15.88 -20.89 22.55
N ASP A 218 -15.23 -19.74 22.78
CA ASP A 218 -13.80 -19.58 23.06
C ASP A 218 -13.67 -18.15 23.65
N GLY A 219 -13.82 -17.91 24.95
CA GLY A 219 -13.15 -18.62 26.02
C GLY A 219 -11.74 -18.03 26.21
N ASN A 220 -11.67 -16.78 26.69
CA ASN A 220 -10.44 -15.99 26.89
C ASN A 220 -9.66 -15.73 25.57
N PRO A 221 -9.11 -14.53 25.35
CA PRO A 221 -7.92 -14.46 24.50
C PRO A 221 -6.87 -15.30 25.24
N LYS A 222 -6.68 -16.56 24.81
CA LYS A 222 -5.50 -17.30 25.19
C LYS A 222 -4.35 -16.43 24.68
N ASN A 223 -3.70 -15.74 25.61
CA ASN A 223 -2.36 -15.21 25.42
C ASN A 223 -1.49 -16.44 25.11
N ASP A 224 -1.50 -16.87 23.85
CA ASP A 224 -0.77 -18.01 23.33
C ASP A 224 0.72 -17.67 23.28
N GLY A 225 1.31 -17.24 24.40
CA GLY A 225 2.76 -17.04 24.54
C GLY A 225 3.42 -16.05 23.57
N LEU A 226 2.65 -15.31 22.76
CA LEU A 226 3.16 -14.36 21.78
C LEU A 226 3.69 -13.13 22.51
N PHE A 227 4.97 -12.85 22.31
CA PHE A 227 5.72 -11.85 23.07
C PHE A 227 5.17 -10.42 22.91
N LEU A 228 4.65 -10.09 21.72
CA LEU A 228 4.09 -8.76 21.38
C LEU A 228 2.59 -8.78 21.03
N GLY A 229 1.85 -9.80 21.48
CA GLY A 229 0.38 -9.83 21.39
C GLY A 229 -0.23 -10.64 20.25
N PHE A 230 -1.44 -10.25 19.83
CA PHE A 230 -2.33 -10.98 18.92
C PHE A 230 -1.91 -10.91 17.45
N THR A 231 -2.46 -11.80 16.62
CA THR A 231 -2.29 -11.81 15.16
C THR A 231 -2.94 -10.58 14.53
N ASN A 232 -2.19 -9.79 13.78
CA ASN A 232 -2.70 -8.55 13.16
C ASN A 232 -3.36 -8.79 11.79
N ASP A 233 -3.93 -7.74 11.21
CA ASP A 233 -4.62 -7.82 9.91
C ASP A 233 -3.70 -8.34 8.80
N TRP A 234 -2.48 -7.79 8.70
CA TRP A 234 -1.47 -8.21 7.74
C TRP A 234 -1.18 -9.71 7.84
N GLU A 235 -1.04 -10.25 9.05
CA GLU A 235 -0.78 -11.67 9.27
C GLU A 235 -1.97 -12.57 8.93
N LYS A 236 -3.17 -12.08 9.23
CA LYS A 236 -4.42 -12.79 9.00
C LYS A 236 -4.76 -12.89 7.52
N PHE A 237 -4.59 -11.78 6.80
CA PHE A 237 -5.00 -11.66 5.42
C PHE A 237 -3.85 -11.76 4.43
N VAL A 238 -2.67 -11.20 4.69
CA VAL A 238 -1.64 -11.04 3.66
C VAL A 238 -0.50 -12.06 3.78
N VAL A 239 0.00 -12.34 4.99
CA VAL A 239 1.21 -13.18 5.21
C VAL A 239 1.10 -14.58 4.61
N LYS A 240 -0.08 -15.23 4.65
CA LYS A 240 -0.25 -16.56 4.02
C LYS A 240 0.04 -16.56 2.52
N GLU A 241 -0.10 -15.41 1.86
CA GLU A 241 0.05 -15.25 0.42
C GLU A 241 1.35 -14.52 0.03
N ASP A 242 1.96 -13.77 0.95
CA ASP A 242 3.23 -13.06 0.73
C ASP A 242 4.43 -14.01 0.54
N TYR A 243 4.47 -15.15 1.25
CA TYR A 243 5.46 -16.22 1.00
C TYR A 243 5.35 -16.80 -0.42
N ALA A 244 4.18 -16.68 -1.05
CA ALA A 244 3.97 -17.15 -2.40
C ALA A 244 4.50 -16.17 -3.46
N ILE A 245 4.59 -14.88 -3.15
CA ILE A 245 5.08 -13.84 -4.06
C ILE A 245 6.61 -13.71 -3.96
N SER A 246 7.19 -13.94 -2.77
CA SER A 246 8.63 -13.82 -2.49
C SER A 246 9.54 -14.91 -3.12
N LEU A 247 8.99 -15.80 -3.95
CA LEU A 247 9.71 -16.92 -4.60
C LEU A 247 9.73 -16.84 -6.14
N ALA A 248 9.54 -15.65 -6.72
CA ALA A 248 9.58 -15.43 -8.17
C ALA A 248 10.73 -14.49 -8.59
#